data_AF-A0A939C7C1-F1
#
_entry.id   AF-A0A939C7C1-F1
#
_cell.length_a   1.000
_cell.length_b   1.000
_cell.length_c   1.000
_cell.angle_alpha   90.00
_cell.angle_beta   90.00
_cell.angle_gamma   90.00
#
_symmetry.space_group_name_H-M   'P 1'
#
loop_
_entity.id
_entity.type
_entity.pdbx_description
1 polymer ?
#
loop_
_entity_poly.entity_id
_entity_poly.type
_entity_poly.pdbx_seq_one_letter_code
_entity_poly.pdbx_strand_id
1 'polypeptide(L)'
;MPISQALVTRYFQLVINRQFTEATRELERLKQKMHKTEWNRGYFRALYGMYLSRKTNGDVYAFFSKLDLTDMEALHGYRREFLDHMRNGRHGDFDRGYFSAWADCMRILTRMDVPAPKTRKSTSSEPEKIETVKSDKSQATMANFIDKSEA
;
A
#
# COMPACT_ATOMS: atom_id res chain seq x y z
N MET A 1 -12.48 19.54 10.47
CA MET A 1 -12.99 19.36 9.10
C MET A 1 -13.79 18.08 9.04
N PRO A 2 -15.11 18.12 8.81
CA PRO A 2 -15.94 16.93 8.95
C PRO A 2 -15.73 15.98 7.75
N ILE A 3 -14.98 14.91 7.99
CA ILE A 3 -14.91 13.74 7.10
C ILE A 3 -15.77 12.66 7.75
N SER A 4 -16.70 12.07 6.98
CA SER A 4 -17.57 11.02 7.50
C SER A 4 -16.78 9.73 7.73
N GLN A 5 -16.42 9.48 8.99
CA GLN A 5 -15.63 8.30 9.41
C GLN A 5 -16.33 6.97 9.07
N ALA A 6 -17.67 6.94 9.06
CA ALA A 6 -18.44 5.77 8.67
C ALA A 6 -18.22 5.41 7.18
N LEU A 7 -18.30 6.40 6.28
CA LEU A 7 -18.07 6.20 4.84
C LEU A 7 -16.62 5.80 4.56
N VAL A 8 -15.66 6.41 5.27
CA VAL A 8 -14.23 6.05 5.18
C VAL A 8 -14.01 4.59 5.60
N THR A 9 -14.62 4.17 6.70
CA THR A 9 -14.50 2.79 7.19
C THR A 9 -15.08 1.80 6.19
N ARG A 10 -16.27 2.08 5.67
CA ARG A 10 -16.88 1.26 4.62
C ARG A 10 -16.00 1.21 3.37
N TYR A 11 -15.49 2.35 2.93
CA TYR A 11 -14.59 2.44 1.79
C TYR A 11 -13.35 1.53 1.95
N PHE A 12 -12.67 1.59 3.09
CA PHE A 12 -11.50 0.74 3.32
C PHE A 12 -11.84 -0.75 3.32
N GLN A 13 -12.93 -1.14 3.97
CA GLN A 13 -13.41 -2.53 3.93
C GLN A 13 -13.60 -3.03 2.50
N LEU A 14 -14.21 -2.22 1.64
CA LEU A 14 -14.43 -2.54 0.22
C LEU A 14 -13.11 -2.65 -0.55
N VAL A 15 -12.15 -1.75 -0.32
CA VAL A 15 -10.83 -1.79 -0.97
C VAL A 15 -10.04 -3.03 -0.56
N ILE A 16 -10.03 -3.37 0.72
CA ILE A 16 -9.30 -4.53 1.26
C ILE A 16 -9.89 -5.83 0.71
N ASN A 17 -11.22 -5.93 0.69
CA ASN A 17 -11.98 -7.06 0.13
C ASN A 17 -12.01 -7.07 -1.41
N ARG A 18 -11.31 -6.13 -2.07
CA ARG A 18 -11.21 -6.01 -3.54
C ARG A 18 -12.55 -5.81 -4.24
N GLN A 19 -13.54 -5.25 -3.54
CA GLN A 19 -14.86 -4.87 -4.08
C GLN A 19 -14.78 -3.48 -4.75
N PHE A 20 -14.02 -3.38 -5.86
CA PHE A 20 -13.64 -2.10 -6.46
C PHE A 20 -14.82 -1.26 -6.98
N THR A 21 -15.86 -1.90 -7.50
CA THR A 21 -17.06 -1.19 -8.01
C THR A 21 -17.77 -0.44 -6.88
N GLU A 22 -17.97 -1.10 -5.74
CA GLU A 22 -18.57 -0.47 -4.56
C GLU A 22 -17.63 0.56 -3.93
N ALA A 23 -16.33 0.24 -3.84
CA ALA A 23 -15.34 1.17 -3.31
C ALA A 23 -15.31 2.48 -4.09
N THR A 24 -15.44 2.42 -5.42
CA THR A 24 -15.47 3.62 -6.28
C THR A 24 -16.71 4.47 -6.01
N ARG A 25 -17.89 3.84 -5.90
CA ARG A 25 -19.14 4.54 -5.55
C ARG A 25 -19.04 5.24 -4.18
N GLU A 26 -18.45 4.56 -3.21
CA GLU A 26 -18.28 5.10 -1.86
C GLU A 26 -17.27 6.27 -1.84
N LEU A 27 -16.22 6.18 -2.65
CA LEU A 27 -15.24 7.26 -2.83
C LEU A 27 -15.86 8.51 -3.47
N GLU A 28 -16.77 8.34 -4.43
CA GLU A 28 -17.52 9.46 -5.03
C GLU A 28 -18.45 10.14 -4.02
N ARG A 29 -19.14 9.36 -3.17
CA ARG A 29 -19.97 9.90 -2.07
C ARG A 29 -19.12 10.69 -1.08
N LEU A 30 -17.93 10.19 -0.74
CA LEU A 30 -16.96 10.91 0.09
C LEU A 30 -16.57 12.24 -0.54
N LYS A 31 -16.24 12.25 -1.84
CA LYS A 31 -15.89 13.47 -2.58
C LYS A 31 -17.00 14.52 -2.53
N GLN A 32 -18.25 14.12 -2.66
CA GLN A 32 -19.41 15.03 -2.62
C GLN A 32 -19.64 15.66 -1.24
N LYS A 33 -19.37 14.92 -0.17
CA LYS A 33 -19.56 15.38 1.22
C LYS A 33 -18.36 16.16 1.78
N MET A 34 -17.19 16.03 1.16
CA MET A 34 -15.98 16.73 1.60
C MET A 34 -16.04 18.21 1.25
N HIS A 35 -15.71 19.06 2.23
CA HIS A 35 -15.49 20.48 1.99
C HIS A 35 -14.22 20.71 1.16
N LYS A 36 -14.22 21.73 0.30
CA LYS A 36 -13.08 22.10 -0.55
C LYS A 36 -11.98 22.77 0.27
N THR A 37 -11.02 21.98 0.72
CA THR A 37 -9.84 22.45 1.48
C THR A 37 -8.64 21.60 1.12
N GLU A 38 -7.43 22.13 1.34
CA GLU A 38 -6.20 21.38 1.09
C GLU A 38 -6.13 20.11 1.94
N TRP A 39 -6.55 20.16 3.20
CA TRP A 39 -6.65 18.97 4.05
C TRP A 39 -7.49 17.87 3.42
N ASN A 40 -8.75 18.16 3.07
CA ASN A 40 -9.64 17.16 2.49
C ASN A 40 -9.17 16.71 1.10
N ARG A 41 -8.52 17.61 0.34
CA ARG A 41 -7.93 17.29 -0.96
C ARG A 41 -6.79 16.29 -0.81
N GLY A 42 -5.91 16.48 0.16
CA GLY A 42 -4.85 15.53 0.52
C GLY A 42 -5.40 14.19 0.98
N TYR A 43 -6.38 14.23 1.89
CA TYR A 43 -7.08 13.02 2.38
C TYR A 43 -7.69 12.23 1.23
N PHE A 44 -8.47 12.88 0.37
CA PHE A 44 -9.08 12.24 -0.79
C PHE A 44 -8.03 11.68 -1.75
N ARG A 45 -6.92 12.40 -1.97
CA ARG A 45 -5.83 11.93 -2.83
C ARG A 45 -5.16 10.67 -2.28
N ALA A 46 -4.98 10.57 -0.97
CA ALA A 46 -4.50 9.36 -0.32
C ALA A 46 -5.46 8.19 -0.55
N LEU A 47 -6.77 8.37 -0.29
CA LEU A 47 -7.77 7.33 -0.55
C LEU A 47 -7.72 6.85 -1.99
N TYR A 48 -7.76 7.76 -2.96
CA TYR A 48 -7.70 7.40 -4.38
C TYR A 48 -6.41 6.65 -4.74
N GLY A 49 -5.26 7.08 -4.19
CA GLY A 49 -3.98 6.39 -4.36
C GLY A 49 -3.99 4.97 -3.81
N MET A 50 -4.59 4.76 -2.64
CA MET A 50 -4.77 3.43 -2.04
C MET A 50 -5.62 2.52 -2.93
N TYR A 51 -6.73 3.04 -3.49
CA TYR A 51 -7.55 2.29 -4.44
C TYR A 51 -6.76 1.88 -5.69
N LEU A 52 -6.01 2.82 -6.30
CA LEU A 52 -5.21 2.52 -7.48
C LEU A 52 -4.16 1.45 -7.18
N SER A 53 -3.46 1.61 -6.06
CA SER A 53 -2.45 0.64 -5.59
C SER A 53 -3.02 -0.76 -5.41
N ARG A 54 -4.27 -0.88 -4.91
CA ARG A 54 -4.90 -2.19 -4.72
C ARG A 54 -5.51 -2.78 -6.00
N LYS A 55 -5.92 -1.92 -6.93
CA LYS A 55 -6.49 -2.32 -8.23
C LYS A 55 -5.41 -2.84 -9.18
N THR A 56 -4.25 -2.19 -9.21
CA THR A 56 -3.10 -2.61 -10.01
C THR A 56 -2.38 -3.76 -9.30
N ASN A 57 -2.71 -5.00 -9.67
CA ASN A 57 -2.00 -6.17 -9.14
C ASN A 57 -0.53 -6.14 -9.59
N GLY A 58 0.39 -6.47 -8.67
CA GLY A 58 1.77 -6.79 -9.01
C GLY A 58 2.77 -5.63 -8.97
N ASP A 59 2.38 -4.47 -8.45
CA ASP A 59 3.37 -3.41 -8.18
C ASP A 59 4.18 -3.77 -6.93
N VAL A 60 5.45 -4.11 -7.13
CA VAL A 60 6.42 -4.44 -6.08
C VAL A 60 6.74 -3.20 -5.21
N TYR A 61 6.50 -2.00 -5.74
CA TYR A 61 6.70 -0.74 -5.02
C TYR A 61 5.46 -0.26 -4.28
N ALA A 62 4.29 -0.86 -4.53
CA ALA A 62 3.08 -0.51 -3.82
C ALA A 62 3.19 -0.86 -2.32
N PHE A 63 2.92 0.12 -1.47
CA PHE A 63 2.93 -0.06 -0.03
C PHE A 63 2.01 -1.21 0.43
N PHE A 64 0.82 -1.34 -0.18
CA PHE A 64 -0.10 -2.45 0.11
C PHE A 64 0.43 -3.84 -0.25
N SER A 65 1.40 -3.95 -1.17
CA SER A 65 2.01 -5.24 -1.53
C SER A 65 3.01 -5.70 -0.47
N LYS A 66 3.62 -4.76 0.26
CA LYS A 66 4.60 -5.01 1.32
C LYS A 66 3.96 -5.12 2.71
N LEU A 67 2.66 -4.83 2.82
CA LEU A 67 1.96 -4.78 4.08
C LEU A 67 1.51 -6.17 4.50
N ASP A 68 2.07 -6.67 5.59
CA ASP A 68 1.52 -7.84 6.28
C ASP A 68 0.35 -7.39 7.17
N LEU A 69 -0.84 -7.90 6.87
CA LEU A 69 -2.06 -7.58 7.62
C LEU A 69 -2.17 -8.38 8.93
N THR A 70 -1.33 -9.41 9.11
CA THR A 70 -1.30 -10.24 10.32
C THR A 70 -0.37 -9.66 11.38
N ASP A 71 0.60 -8.83 10.97
CA ASP A 71 1.53 -8.16 11.88
C ASP A 71 0.91 -6.88 12.46
N MET A 72 0.26 -7.04 13.61
CA MET A 72 -0.36 -5.94 14.35
C MET A 72 0.67 -4.92 14.86
N GLU A 73 1.89 -5.34 15.19
CA GLU A 73 2.92 -4.45 15.72
C GLU A 73 3.41 -3.51 14.61
N ALA A 74 3.67 -4.04 13.41
CA ALA A 74 4.01 -3.23 12.25
C ALA A 74 2.89 -2.25 11.89
N LEU A 75 1.62 -2.69 11.87
CA LEU A 75 0.47 -1.80 11.61
C LEU A 75 0.36 -0.67 12.64
N HIS A 76 0.61 -0.96 13.92
CA HIS A 76 0.69 0.07 14.95
C HIS A 76 1.88 1.01 14.77
N GLY A 77 3.03 0.49 14.32
CA GLY A 77 4.21 1.27 13.94
C GLY A 77 3.92 2.28 12.84
N TYR A 78 3.40 1.82 11.71
CA TYR A 78 3.02 2.67 10.57
C TYR A 78 1.98 3.73 10.99
N ARG A 79 0.99 3.35 11.80
CA ARG A 79 0.00 4.31 12.32
C ARG A 79 0.68 5.44 13.11
N ARG A 80 1.65 5.12 13.97
CA ARG A 80 2.37 6.13 14.77
C ARG A 80 3.16 7.08 13.86
N GLU A 81 3.86 6.53 12.87
CA GLU A 81 4.66 7.31 11.91
C GLU A 81 3.78 8.26 11.09
N PHE A 82 2.65 7.80 10.56
CA PHE A 82 1.72 8.67 9.84
C PHE A 82 1.11 9.75 10.72
N LEU A 83 0.84 9.46 12.00
CA LEU A 83 0.37 10.47 12.95
C LEU A 83 1.45 11.51 13.27
N ASP A 84 2.72 11.12 13.29
CA ASP A 84 3.84 12.05 13.48
C ASP A 84 3.98 12.99 12.27
N HIS A 85 3.95 12.45 11.05
CA HIS A 85 3.92 13.27 9.83
C HIS A 85 2.71 14.21 9.77
N MET A 86 1.53 13.75 10.20
CA MET A 86 0.35 14.60 10.29
C MET A 86 0.54 15.75 11.31
N ARG A 87 1.22 15.52 12.42
CA ARG A 87 1.44 16.51 13.50
C ARG A 87 2.62 17.45 13.23
N ASN A 88 3.55 17.03 12.38
CA ASN A 88 4.72 17.82 12.04
C ASN A 88 4.32 19.08 11.27
N GLY A 89 4.57 20.24 11.88
CA GLY A 89 4.17 21.56 11.36
C GLY A 89 4.85 21.98 10.06
N ARG A 90 5.88 21.26 9.59
CA ARG A 90 6.54 21.53 8.30
C ARG A 90 5.71 21.07 7.10
N HIS A 91 4.81 20.11 7.30
CA HIS A 91 3.93 19.63 6.25
C HIS A 91 2.79 20.61 5.99
N GLY A 92 2.43 20.83 4.72
CA GLY A 92 1.26 21.64 4.37
C GLY A 92 -0.03 20.94 4.79
N ASP A 93 -1.16 21.68 4.80
CA ASP A 93 -2.48 21.10 5.09
C ASP A 93 -2.80 19.89 4.21
N PHE A 94 -2.39 19.93 2.94
CA PHE A 94 -2.52 18.83 2.01
C PHE A 94 -1.81 17.57 2.52
N ASP A 95 -0.53 17.67 2.85
CA ASP A 95 0.28 16.53 3.29
C ASP A 95 -0.26 15.97 4.61
N ARG A 96 -0.64 16.84 5.54
CA ARG A 96 -1.25 16.40 6.81
C ARG A 96 -2.56 15.65 6.58
N GLY A 97 -3.40 16.15 5.67
CA GLY A 97 -4.60 15.46 5.22
C GLY A 97 -4.28 14.09 4.61
N TYR A 98 -3.26 14.02 3.75
CA TYR A 98 -2.79 12.78 3.12
C TYR A 98 -2.34 11.74 4.16
N PHE A 99 -1.48 12.12 5.11
CA PHE A 99 -1.01 11.22 6.17
C PHE A 99 -2.13 10.82 7.14
N SER A 100 -3.08 11.70 7.42
CA SER A 100 -4.21 11.37 8.28
C SER A 100 -5.09 10.25 7.70
N ALA A 101 -5.26 10.19 6.37
CA ALA A 101 -5.97 9.09 5.71
C ALA A 101 -5.23 7.74 5.86
N TRP A 102 -3.90 7.74 5.77
CA TRP A 102 -3.08 6.55 6.00
C TRP A 102 -3.13 6.09 7.46
N ALA A 103 -3.08 7.02 8.41
CA ALA A 103 -3.25 6.70 9.83
C ALA A 103 -4.63 6.09 10.13
N ASP A 104 -5.70 6.61 9.50
CA ASP A 104 -7.04 6.04 9.58
C ASP A 104 -7.11 4.63 8.97
N CYS A 105 -6.47 4.44 7.82
CA CYS A 105 -6.37 3.13 7.16
C CYS A 105 -5.74 2.09 8.10
N MET A 106 -4.56 2.38 8.67
CA MET A 106 -3.88 1.48 9.61
C MET A 106 -4.75 1.18 10.84
N ARG A 107 -5.42 2.19 11.41
CA ARG A 107 -6.34 2.00 12.54
C ARG A 107 -7.49 1.04 12.21
N ILE A 108 -8.00 1.09 10.99
CA ILE A 108 -9.12 0.26 10.55
C ILE A 108 -8.64 -1.15 10.24
N LEU A 109 -7.46 -1.30 9.62
CA LEU A 109 -6.81 -2.59 9.41
C LEU A 109 -6.61 -3.35 10.72
N THR A 110 -6.11 -2.71 11.79
CA THR A 110 -5.94 -3.36 13.10
C THR A 110 -7.25 -3.82 13.76
N ARG A 111 -8.40 -3.32 13.30
CA ARG A 111 -9.73 -3.66 13.85
C ARG A 111 -10.51 -4.63 12.97
N MET A 112 -10.01 -4.93 11.78
CA MET A 112 -10.64 -5.87 10.88
C MET A 112 -10.08 -7.26 11.20
N ASP A 113 -10.97 -8.20 11.55
CA ASP A 113 -10.67 -9.63 11.42
C ASP A 113 -10.58 -9.92 9.93
N VAL A 114 -9.43 -9.64 9.33
CA VAL A 114 -9.16 -10.01 7.95
C VAL A 114 -8.80 -11.50 7.99
N PRO A 115 -9.59 -12.40 7.38
CA PRO A 115 -9.13 -13.76 7.17
C PRO A 115 -7.85 -13.66 6.35
N ALA A 116 -6.75 -14.19 6.88
CA ALA A 116 -5.45 -14.14 6.22
C ALA A 116 -5.63 -14.50 4.73
N PRO A 117 -5.05 -13.71 3.79
CA PRO A 117 -5.08 -14.09 2.40
C PRO A 117 -4.50 -15.49 2.32
N LYS A 118 -5.25 -16.46 1.77
CA LYS A 118 -4.76 -17.82 1.57
C LYS A 118 -3.47 -17.69 0.76
N THR A 119 -2.34 -17.79 1.46
CA THR A 119 -1.02 -17.91 0.87
C THR A 119 -1.15 -19.12 -0.04
N ARG A 120 -1.10 -18.90 -1.36
CA ARG A 120 -0.83 -20.01 -2.26
C ARG A 120 0.50 -20.56 -1.76
N LYS A 121 0.50 -21.77 -1.19
CA LYS A 121 1.71 -22.54 -0.96
C LYS A 121 2.45 -22.55 -2.30
N SER A 122 3.47 -21.71 -2.44
CA SER A 122 4.58 -22.00 -3.32
C SER A 122 5.29 -23.17 -2.67
N THR A 123 4.87 -24.37 -3.05
CA THR A 123 5.60 -25.59 -2.78
C THR A 123 7.02 -25.46 -3.32
N SER A 124 7.96 -25.87 -2.47
CA SER A 124 9.31 -26.34 -2.78
C SER A 124 10.30 -25.38 -3.45
N SER A 125 11.28 -25.00 -2.64
CA SER A 125 12.69 -24.86 -2.99
C SER A 125 13.15 -25.75 -4.16
N GLU A 126 13.59 -25.10 -5.25
CA GLU A 126 14.81 -25.46 -5.99
C GLU A 126 15.49 -24.15 -6.42
N PRO A 127 16.83 -24.06 -6.44
CA PRO A 127 17.52 -22.89 -6.94
C PRO A 127 17.26 -22.75 -8.44
N GLU A 128 16.73 -21.60 -8.85
CA GLU A 128 16.56 -21.24 -10.25
C GLU A 128 17.89 -21.38 -11.00
N LYS A 129 18.00 -22.43 -11.80
CA LYS A 129 19.05 -22.55 -12.81
C LYS A 129 18.73 -21.51 -13.88
N ILE A 130 19.47 -20.40 -13.86
CA ILE A 130 19.38 -19.34 -14.87
C ILE A 130 19.64 -19.97 -16.25
N GLU A 131 18.59 -20.15 -17.06
CA GLU A 131 18.74 -20.51 -18.47
C GLU A 131 19.29 -19.31 -19.23
N THR A 132 20.57 -19.38 -19.57
CA THR A 132 21.21 -18.44 -20.48
C THR A 132 20.68 -18.68 -21.90
N VAL A 133 19.92 -17.73 -22.43
CA VAL A 133 19.54 -17.69 -23.84
C VAL A 133 20.79 -17.40 -24.68
N LYS A 134 21.20 -18.43 -25.43
CA LYS A 134 22.21 -18.45 -26.52
C LYS A 134 23.69 -18.46 -26.10
N SER A 135 24.39 -19.40 -26.72
CA SER A 135 25.80 -19.78 -26.54
C SER A 135 26.79 -18.81 -27.20
N ASP A 136 26.59 -17.49 -27.07
CA ASP A 136 27.57 -16.52 -27.57
C ASP A 136 28.54 -16.15 -26.44
N LYS A 137 29.78 -16.63 -26.56
CA LYS A 137 30.91 -16.47 -25.61
C LYS A 137 31.37 -15.02 -25.38
N SER A 138 30.66 -14.03 -25.89
CA SER A 138 31.07 -12.62 -25.92
C SER A 138 30.22 -11.69 -25.06
N GLN A 139 29.21 -12.18 -24.34
CA GLN A 139 28.47 -11.37 -23.36
C GLN A 139 28.94 -11.65 -21.93
N ALA A 140 29.56 -10.66 -21.30
CA ALA A 140 29.88 -10.70 -19.88
C ALA A 140 28.66 -10.25 -19.06
N THR A 141 28.04 -11.17 -18.32
CA THR A 141 26.99 -10.88 -17.34
C THR A 141 27.62 -10.54 -15.99
N MET A 142 26.98 -9.71 -15.16
CA MET A 142 27.43 -9.33 -13.80
C MET A 142 27.83 -10.53 -12.92
N ALA A 143 27.24 -11.70 -13.13
CA ALA A 143 27.61 -12.94 -12.45
C ALA A 143 29.06 -13.38 -12.71
N ASN A 144 29.58 -13.20 -13.93
CA ASN A 144 30.95 -13.59 -14.29
C ASN A 144 32.02 -12.66 -13.69
N PHE A 145 31.61 -11.50 -13.17
CA PHE A 145 32.51 -10.52 -12.58
C PHE A 145 32.79 -10.80 -11.09
N ILE A 146 31.82 -11.40 -10.40
CA ILE A 146 31.90 -11.69 -8.96
C ILE A 146 32.74 -12.95 -8.70
N ASP A 147 32.71 -13.93 -9.61
CA ASP A 147 33.44 -15.20 -9.46
C ASP A 147 34.96 -15.06 -9.67
N LYS A 148 35.41 -13.92 -10.22
CA LYS A 148 36.82 -13.64 -10.49
C LYS A 148 37.55 -12.88 -9.39
N SER A 149 36.86 -12.46 -8.33
CA SER A 149 37.47 -11.71 -7.22
C SER A 149 37.92 -12.58 -6.03
N GLU A 150 37.78 -13.90 -6.11
CA GLU A 150 38.24 -14.83 -5.06
C GLU A 150 39.39 -15.76 -5.50
N ALA A 151 40.35 -15.25 -6.29
CA ALA A 151 41.61 -15.94 -6.58
C ALA A 151 42.83 -15.01 -6.43
#